data_AF-A0A2V2W5K9-F1
#
_entry.id   AF-A0A2V2W5K9-F1
#
_cell.length_a   1.000
_cell.length_b   1.000
_cell.length_c   1.000
_cell.angle_alpha   90.00
_cell.angle_beta   90.00
_cell.angle_gamma   90.00
#
_symmetry.space_group_name_H-M   'P 1'
#
loop_
_entity.id
_entity.type
_entity.pdbx_description
1 polymer ?
#
loop_
_entity_poly.entity_id
_entity_poly.type
_entity_poly.pdbx_seq_one_letter_code
_entity_poly.pdbx_strand_id
1 'polypeptide(L)'
;MRLNDFLTRELDGRGVVDNKRDVLPEEFFKDPTKYIRDKGALNEIQASGRYLSMKRAVKGEVIFDEDIRKLCDKGVNSLPGWSLAAAEVKAAVHNSNKHFLNAAAEEVRNPTTTSAPEKLEGLYESVHNARRSHAVELPDGVERKKTGTGMGVHEGKPEQSWKYREADDAIEENDAVQQFGVEHLPC
;
A
#
# COMPACT_ATOMS: atom_id res chain seq x y z
N MET A 1 -11.73 11.29 -6.42
CA MET A 1 -13.19 11.46 -6.57
C MET A 1 -13.48 11.40 -8.06
N ARG A 2 -14.44 10.58 -8.51
CA ARG A 2 -14.75 10.50 -9.95
C ARG A 2 -15.48 11.77 -10.39
N LEU A 3 -15.34 12.11 -11.68
CA LEU A 3 -16.01 13.28 -12.25
C LEU A 3 -17.54 13.19 -12.07
N ASN A 4 -18.12 12.02 -12.31
CA ASN A 4 -19.56 11.82 -12.16
C ASN A 4 -20.03 12.07 -10.72
N ASP A 5 -19.32 11.54 -9.72
CA ASP A 5 -19.63 11.78 -8.30
C ASP A 5 -19.60 13.27 -7.95
N PHE A 6 -18.63 14.00 -8.51
CA PHE A 6 -18.49 15.44 -8.35
C PHE A 6 -19.66 16.20 -8.98
N LEU A 7 -19.99 15.89 -10.23
CA LEU A 7 -21.07 16.56 -10.96
C LEU A 7 -22.44 16.30 -10.33
N THR A 8 -22.74 15.06 -9.92
CA THR A 8 -23.98 14.73 -9.22
C THR A 8 -24.11 15.53 -7.93
N ARG A 9 -23.00 15.75 -7.21
CA ARG A 9 -23.00 16.46 -5.93
C ARG A 9 -23.08 17.98 -6.07
N GLU A 10 -22.41 18.57 -7.05
CA GLU A 10 -22.41 20.03 -7.23
C GLU A 10 -23.65 20.54 -7.98
N LEU A 11 -24.26 19.70 -8.82
CA LEU A 11 -25.38 20.11 -9.66
C LEU A 11 -26.72 19.47 -9.31
N ASP A 12 -26.77 18.54 -8.34
CA ASP A 12 -27.95 17.70 -8.06
C ASP A 12 -28.53 17.04 -9.33
N GLY A 13 -27.68 16.78 -10.33
CA GLY A 13 -28.10 16.26 -11.64
C GLY A 13 -28.69 17.28 -12.63
N ARG A 14 -28.68 18.59 -12.33
CA ARG A 14 -29.12 19.66 -13.25
C ARG A 14 -28.07 19.97 -14.32
N GLY A 15 -28.48 20.14 -15.57
CA GLY A 15 -27.63 20.76 -16.61
C GLY A 15 -26.43 19.93 -17.11
N VAL A 16 -26.22 18.72 -16.59
CA VAL A 16 -25.22 17.76 -17.08
C VAL A 16 -25.80 17.05 -18.30
N VAL A 17 -25.07 17.03 -19.42
CA VAL A 17 -25.47 16.24 -20.58
C VAL A 17 -25.42 14.76 -20.20
N ASP A 18 -26.45 13.98 -20.55
CA ASP A 18 -26.51 12.53 -20.34
C ASP A 18 -25.44 11.82 -21.21
N ASN A 19 -24.21 11.91 -20.75
CA ASN A 19 -23.06 11.29 -21.36
C ASN A 19 -22.84 9.97 -20.62
N LYS A 20 -23.39 8.88 -21.15
CA LYS A 20 -23.17 7.50 -20.67
C LYS A 20 -21.71 7.01 -20.74
N ARG A 21 -20.76 7.89 -21.02
CA ARG A 21 -19.33 7.58 -21.12
C ARG A 21 -18.67 8.09 -19.85
N ASP A 22 -17.90 7.24 -19.19
CA ASP A 22 -17.01 7.67 -18.10
C ASP A 22 -15.94 8.60 -18.68
N VAL A 23 -16.11 9.90 -18.47
CA VAL A 23 -15.17 10.93 -18.93
C VAL A 23 -14.09 11.13 -17.89
N LEU A 24 -12.83 11.21 -18.35
CA LEU A 24 -11.72 11.51 -17.45
C LEU A 24 -11.83 12.95 -16.96
N PRO A 25 -11.63 13.20 -15.65
CA PRO A 25 -11.64 14.56 -15.10
C PRO A 25 -10.75 15.53 -15.89
N GLU A 26 -9.58 15.08 -16.34
CA GLU A 26 -8.67 15.89 -17.16
C GLU A 26 -9.31 16.39 -18.46
N GLU A 27 -10.07 15.55 -19.16
CA GLU A 27 -10.75 15.93 -20.40
C GLU A 27 -11.87 16.94 -20.13
N PHE A 28 -12.61 16.74 -19.04
CA PHE A 28 -13.64 17.69 -18.61
C PHE A 28 -13.05 19.07 -18.31
N PHE A 29 -11.94 19.14 -17.57
CA PHE A 29 -11.34 20.43 -17.22
C PHE A 29 -10.67 21.16 -18.40
N LYS A 30 -10.40 20.47 -19.52
CA LYS A 30 -9.94 21.09 -20.78
C LYS A 30 -11.05 21.91 -21.43
N ASP A 31 -12.28 21.39 -21.43
CA ASP A 31 -13.43 22.08 -22.02
C ASP A 31 -14.76 21.66 -21.34
N PRO A 32 -15.10 22.26 -20.19
CA PRO A 32 -16.28 21.87 -19.42
C PRO A 32 -17.59 22.25 -20.14
N THR A 33 -17.55 23.15 -21.13
CA THR A 33 -18.73 23.58 -21.88
C THR A 33 -19.30 22.50 -22.80
N LYS A 34 -18.47 21.51 -23.16
CA LYS A 34 -18.93 20.30 -23.86
C LYS A 34 -19.82 19.41 -23.00
N TYR A 35 -19.66 19.48 -21.68
CA TYR A 35 -20.27 18.57 -20.71
C TYR A 35 -21.43 19.22 -19.95
N ILE A 36 -21.36 20.52 -19.71
CA ILE A 36 -22.40 21.31 -19.05
C ILE A 36 -22.85 22.40 -20.02
N ARG A 37 -24.06 22.26 -20.57
CA ARG A 37 -24.64 23.24 -21.51
C ARG A 37 -25.27 24.44 -20.80
N ASP A 38 -25.73 24.22 -19.57
CA ASP A 38 -26.30 25.28 -18.75
C ASP A 38 -25.17 26.20 -18.25
N LYS A 39 -25.14 27.41 -18.81
CA LYS A 39 -24.13 28.42 -18.47
C LYS A 39 -24.24 28.90 -17.02
N GLY A 40 -25.45 28.95 -16.45
CA GLY A 40 -25.66 29.35 -15.06
C GLY A 40 -25.07 28.30 -14.12
N ALA A 41 -25.44 27.04 -14.33
CA ALA A 41 -24.92 25.90 -13.59
C ALA A 41 -23.38 25.79 -13.69
N LEU A 42 -22.81 25.98 -14.88
CA LEU A 42 -21.36 25.95 -15.06
C LEU A 42 -20.66 27.07 -14.26
N ASN A 43 -21.21 28.30 -14.28
CA ASN A 43 -20.65 29.41 -13.51
C ASN A 43 -20.71 29.16 -12.01
N GLU A 44 -21.82 28.61 -11.51
CA GLU A 44 -21.99 28.25 -10.10
C GLU A 44 -20.96 27.22 -9.64
N ILE A 45 -20.75 26.14 -10.40
CA ILE A 45 -19.72 25.15 -10.09
C ILE A 45 -18.33 25.79 -10.15
N GLN A 46 -18.03 26.59 -11.18
CA GLN A 46 -16.70 27.17 -11.34
C GLN A 46 -16.34 28.13 -10.19
N ALA A 47 -17.34 28.73 -9.55
CA ALA A 47 -17.17 29.53 -8.33
C ALA A 47 -16.98 28.65 -7.07
N SER A 48 -17.27 27.35 -7.14
CA SER A 48 -17.19 26.44 -6.00
C SER A 48 -15.75 26.09 -5.64
N GLY A 49 -15.43 26.10 -4.34
CA GLY A 49 -14.11 25.70 -3.85
C GLY A 49 -13.78 24.25 -4.21
N ARG A 50 -14.79 23.37 -4.31
CA ARG A 50 -14.61 21.97 -4.69
C ARG A 50 -14.18 21.82 -6.15
N TYR A 51 -14.72 22.63 -7.06
CA TYR A 51 -14.26 22.67 -8.45
C TYR A 51 -12.79 23.07 -8.53
N LEU A 52 -12.39 24.12 -7.81
CA LEU A 52 -10.99 24.58 -7.76
C LEU A 52 -10.06 23.51 -7.17
N SER A 53 -10.47 22.84 -6.09
CA SER A 53 -9.71 21.74 -5.49
C SER A 53 -9.53 20.58 -6.47
N MET A 54 -10.60 20.16 -7.16
CA MET A 54 -10.54 19.08 -8.13
C MET A 54 -9.67 19.44 -9.32
N LYS A 55 -9.85 20.62 -9.89
CA LYS A 55 -9.03 21.13 -10.99
C LYS A 55 -7.54 21.15 -10.62
N ARG A 56 -7.23 21.55 -9.37
CA ARG A 56 -5.85 21.54 -8.86
C ARG A 56 -5.31 20.12 -8.70
N ALA A 57 -6.11 19.18 -8.18
CA ALA A 57 -5.71 17.79 -8.02
C ALA A 57 -5.38 17.15 -9.38
N VAL A 58 -6.29 17.26 -10.35
CA VAL A 58 -6.10 16.75 -11.71
C VAL A 58 -4.88 17.38 -12.38
N LYS A 59 -4.70 18.70 -12.26
CA LYS A 59 -3.50 19.37 -12.77
C LYS A 59 -2.22 18.86 -12.08
N GLY A 60 -2.28 18.61 -10.78
CA GLY A 60 -1.18 18.03 -10.02
C GLY A 60 -0.81 16.64 -10.53
N GLU A 61 -1.79 15.76 -10.73
CA GLU A 61 -1.59 14.42 -11.29
C GLU A 61 -0.91 14.46 -12.66
N VAL A 62 -1.35 15.32 -13.58
CA VAL A 62 -0.72 15.47 -14.91
C VAL A 62 0.74 15.93 -14.78
N ILE A 63 1.02 16.88 -13.88
CA ILE A 63 2.39 17.36 -13.62
C ILE A 63 3.28 16.24 -13.05
N PHE A 64 2.75 15.45 -12.12
CA PHE A 64 3.47 14.29 -11.57
C PHE A 64 3.76 13.27 -12.67
N ASP A 65 2.76 12.91 -13.47
CA ASP A 65 2.92 11.91 -14.52
C ASP A 65 3.91 12.36 -15.61
N GLU A 66 3.89 13.64 -15.98
CA GLU A 66 4.88 14.23 -16.88
C GLU A 66 6.30 14.14 -16.32
N ASP A 67 6.49 14.49 -15.05
CA ASP A 67 7.80 14.43 -14.41
C ASP A 67 8.28 12.98 -14.24
N ILE A 68 7.39 12.03 -13.92
CA ILE A 68 7.70 10.60 -13.85
C ILE A 68 8.20 10.12 -15.22
N ARG A 69 7.46 10.40 -16.30
CA ARG A 69 7.88 10.01 -17.67
C ARG A 69 9.26 10.57 -18.03
N LYS A 70 9.51 11.86 -17.76
CA LYS A 70 10.84 12.47 -17.98
C LYS A 70 11.95 11.81 -17.18
N LEU A 71 11.68 11.44 -15.93
CA LEU A 71 12.66 10.77 -15.08
C LEU A 71 12.94 9.34 -15.56
N CYS A 72 11.89 8.60 -15.93
CA CYS A 72 11.99 7.27 -16.54
C CYS A 72 12.81 7.30 -17.83
N ASP A 73 12.57 8.27 -18.72
CA ASP A 73 13.33 8.45 -19.97
C ASP A 73 14.83 8.70 -19.72
N LYS A 74 15.18 9.21 -18.54
CA LYS A 74 16.56 9.45 -18.10
C LYS A 74 17.12 8.34 -17.20
N GLY A 75 16.39 7.24 -17.02
CA GLY A 75 16.79 6.10 -16.18
C GLY A 75 16.72 6.38 -14.68
N VAL A 76 16.04 7.45 -14.25
CA VAL A 76 15.87 7.80 -12.83
C VAL A 76 14.56 7.20 -12.33
N ASN A 77 14.60 5.94 -11.91
CA ASN A 77 13.43 5.15 -11.49
C ASN A 77 13.37 4.88 -9.97
N SER A 78 14.27 5.48 -9.19
CA SER A 78 14.34 5.26 -7.74
C SER A 78 14.85 6.50 -6.99
N LEU A 79 14.61 6.58 -5.67
CA LEU A 79 15.09 7.68 -4.83
C LEU A 79 16.63 7.78 -4.76
N PRO A 80 17.40 6.67 -4.71
CA PRO A 80 18.85 6.71 -4.91
C PRO A 80 19.23 7.22 -6.30
N GLY A 81 18.50 6.80 -7.35
CA GLY A 81 18.66 7.32 -8.70
C GLY A 81 18.44 8.84 -8.77
N TRP A 82 17.39 9.35 -8.11
CA TRP A 82 17.13 10.79 -7.99
C TRP A 82 18.28 11.50 -7.28
N SER A 83 18.78 10.94 -6.17
CA SER A 83 19.91 11.50 -5.43
C SER A 83 21.14 11.70 -6.32
N LEU A 84 21.45 10.70 -7.16
CA LEU A 84 22.60 10.68 -8.06
C LEU A 84 22.36 11.36 -9.42
N ALA A 85 21.12 11.75 -9.72
CA ALA A 85 20.77 12.34 -11.01
C ALA A 85 21.54 13.64 -11.28
N ALA A 86 21.93 13.82 -12.54
CA ALA A 86 22.61 15.03 -13.00
C ALA A 86 21.73 16.28 -12.78
N ALA A 87 22.39 17.44 -12.59
CA ALA A 87 21.70 18.71 -12.33
C ALA A 87 20.70 19.08 -13.44
N GLU A 88 21.00 18.75 -14.70
CA GLU A 88 20.11 18.96 -15.84
C GLU A 88 18.81 18.14 -15.74
N VAL A 89 18.91 16.86 -15.34
CA VAL A 89 17.75 15.99 -15.13
C VAL A 89 16.89 16.53 -13.97
N LYS A 90 17.54 16.93 -12.87
CA LYS A 90 16.86 17.57 -11.74
C LYS A 90 16.24 18.92 -12.12
N ALA A 91 16.81 19.64 -13.08
CA ALA A 91 16.28 20.91 -13.56
C ALA A 91 14.95 20.74 -14.32
N ALA A 92 14.79 19.65 -15.06
CA ALA A 92 13.64 19.36 -15.92
C ALA A 92 12.33 19.01 -15.18
N VAL A 93 12.43 18.61 -13.91
CA VAL A 93 11.29 18.29 -13.02
C VAL A 93 10.62 19.58 -12.51
N HIS A 94 9.33 19.54 -12.19
CA HIS A 94 8.65 20.68 -11.57
C HIS A 94 9.14 20.94 -10.14
N ASN A 95 9.24 22.22 -9.75
CA ASN A 95 9.75 22.62 -8.45
C ASN A 95 8.98 21.96 -7.28
N SER A 96 7.66 21.81 -7.40
CA SER A 96 6.84 21.11 -6.39
C SER A 96 7.36 19.70 -6.13
N ASN A 97 7.69 18.97 -7.20
CA ASN A 97 8.08 17.57 -7.15
C ASN A 97 9.52 17.42 -6.69
N LYS A 98 10.41 18.37 -7.04
CA LYS A 98 11.78 18.42 -6.51
C LYS A 98 11.82 18.44 -4.99
N HIS A 99 10.99 19.28 -4.36
CA HIS A 99 10.94 19.38 -2.90
C HIS A 99 10.57 18.04 -2.26
N PHE A 100 9.53 17.37 -2.79
CA PHE A 100 9.13 16.05 -2.31
C PHE A 100 10.21 14.99 -2.53
N LEU A 101 10.81 14.93 -3.72
CA LEU A 101 11.85 13.96 -4.03
C LEU A 101 13.12 14.18 -3.21
N ASN A 102 13.50 15.43 -2.96
CA ASN A 102 14.61 15.77 -2.08
C ASN A 102 14.32 15.36 -0.63
N ALA A 103 13.14 15.67 -0.11
CA ALA A 103 12.75 15.26 1.24
C ALA A 103 12.75 13.74 1.40
N ALA A 104 12.18 13.01 0.44
CA ALA A 104 12.16 11.55 0.45
C ALA A 104 13.56 10.94 0.30
N ALA A 105 14.43 11.54 -0.53
CA ALA A 105 15.80 11.08 -0.69
C ALA A 105 16.65 11.30 0.58
N GLU A 106 16.45 12.41 1.28
CA GLU A 106 17.08 12.65 2.58
C GLU A 106 16.59 11.65 3.64
N GLU A 107 15.28 11.33 3.65
CA GLU A 107 14.73 10.29 4.55
C GLU A 107 15.39 8.92 4.30
N VAL A 108 15.53 8.51 3.04
CA VAL A 108 16.20 7.25 2.66
C VAL A 108 17.69 7.23 3.04
N ARG A 109 18.33 8.40 3.14
CA ARG A 109 19.74 8.54 3.55
C ARG A 109 19.94 8.48 5.06
N ASN A 110 18.88 8.62 5.85
CA ASN A 110 18.93 8.51 7.30
C ASN A 110 18.59 7.06 7.70
N PRO A 111 19.58 6.18 7.96
CA PRO A 111 19.33 4.83 8.47
C PRO A 111 18.75 4.81 9.89
N THR A 112 18.29 5.94 10.41
CA THR A 112 17.87 6.15 11.81
C THR A 112 16.57 5.42 12.15
N THR A 113 15.83 4.91 11.16
CA THR A 113 14.81 3.86 11.38
C THR A 113 15.43 2.46 11.21
N THR A 114 16.66 2.29 11.70
CA THR A 114 17.07 1.02 12.27
C THR A 114 16.17 0.87 13.48
N SER A 115 15.05 0.17 13.31
CA SER A 115 14.44 -0.51 14.44
C SER A 115 15.55 -1.39 15.00
N ALA A 116 16.28 -0.89 15.99
CA ALA A 116 16.87 -1.79 16.96
C ALA A 116 15.73 -2.74 17.30
N PRO A 117 15.88 -4.06 17.13
CA PRO A 117 14.84 -4.96 17.60
C PRO A 117 14.62 -4.52 19.04
N GLU A 118 13.43 -4.01 19.36
CA GLU A 118 13.02 -3.87 20.74
C GLU A 118 13.07 -5.30 21.24
N LYS A 119 14.21 -5.67 21.83
CA LYS A 119 14.32 -6.89 22.62
C LYS A 119 13.33 -6.64 23.74
N LEU A 120 12.09 -7.10 23.55
CA LEU A 120 11.06 -7.12 24.56
C LEU A 120 11.47 -8.21 25.57
N GLU A 121 12.54 -7.93 26.29
CA GLU A 121 13.12 -8.76 27.34
C GLU A 121 12.07 -8.82 28.46
N GLY A 122 11.38 -9.95 28.52
CA GLY A 122 10.25 -10.18 29.44
C GLY A 122 8.95 -10.64 28.77
N LEU A 123 8.72 -10.35 27.48
CA LEU A 123 7.51 -10.83 26.80
C LEU A 123 7.63 -12.32 26.44
N TYR A 124 8.85 -12.78 26.13
CA TYR A 124 9.17 -14.19 25.87
C TYR A 124 8.98 -15.07 27.12
N GLU A 125 9.25 -14.56 28.32
CA GLU A 125 8.98 -15.29 29.57
C GLU A 125 7.49 -15.51 29.82
N SER A 126 6.63 -14.54 29.46
CA SER A 126 5.18 -14.67 29.62
C SER A 126 4.58 -15.81 28.78
N VAL A 127 5.11 -16.02 27.57
CA VAL A 127 4.72 -17.12 26.66
C VAL A 127 5.21 -18.48 27.16
N HIS A 128 6.29 -18.49 27.95
CA HIS A 128 6.80 -19.69 28.62
C HIS A 128 6.10 -20.01 29.94
N ASN A 129 5.62 -18.99 30.67
CA ASN A 129 4.90 -19.14 31.94
C ASN A 129 3.38 -19.35 31.79
N ALA A 130 2.84 -19.21 30.57
CA ALA A 130 1.46 -19.60 30.30
C ALA A 130 1.27 -21.11 30.57
N ARG A 131 0.34 -21.46 31.45
CA ARG A 131 -0.09 -22.86 31.67
C ARG A 131 -0.70 -23.37 30.37
N ARG A 132 0.03 -24.23 29.67
CA ARG A 132 -0.44 -24.85 28.42
C ARG A 132 -1.26 -26.08 28.76
N SER A 133 -2.42 -26.20 28.12
CA SER A 133 -3.16 -27.46 28.04
C SER A 133 -3.13 -27.90 26.58
N HIS A 134 -2.68 -29.12 26.32
CA HIS A 134 -2.63 -29.67 24.98
C HIS A 134 -3.57 -30.88 24.88
N ALA A 135 -4.05 -31.13 23.68
CA ALA A 135 -5.01 -32.16 23.41
C ALA A 135 -4.26 -33.37 22.83
N VAL A 136 -4.41 -34.54 23.45
CA VAL A 136 -3.74 -35.79 23.06
C VAL A 136 -4.80 -36.79 22.60
N GLU A 137 -4.56 -37.41 21.46
CA GLU A 137 -5.36 -38.51 20.97
C GLU A 137 -5.09 -39.76 21.81
N LEU A 138 -6.16 -40.43 22.26
CA LEU A 138 -6.02 -41.70 22.96
C LEU A 138 -5.65 -42.80 21.94
N PRO A 139 -4.72 -43.72 22.26
CA PRO A 139 -4.31 -44.76 21.33
C PRO A 139 -5.48 -45.69 21.00
N ASP A 140 -5.63 -46.03 19.72
CA ASP A 140 -6.64 -46.96 19.24
C ASP A 140 -6.31 -48.40 19.64
N GLY A 141 -6.76 -48.76 20.84
CA GLY A 141 -6.69 -50.12 21.39
C GLY A 141 -7.97 -50.91 21.14
N VAL A 142 -7.96 -51.68 20.05
CA VAL A 142 -8.77 -52.85 19.64
C VAL A 142 -9.99 -53.24 20.51
N GLU A 143 -11.14 -53.28 19.82
CA GLU A 143 -12.39 -53.99 20.13
C GLU A 143 -13.22 -53.55 21.35
N ARG A 144 -14.13 -52.61 21.09
CA ARG A 144 -15.61 -52.74 21.19
C ARG A 144 -16.25 -51.47 21.75
N LYS A 145 -17.05 -50.83 20.90
CA LYS A 145 -18.10 -49.84 21.20
C LYS A 145 -17.68 -48.67 22.11
N LYS A 146 -17.14 -47.61 21.51
CA LYS A 146 -17.34 -46.24 22.01
C LYS A 146 -17.66 -45.30 20.87
N THR A 147 -18.82 -44.68 20.99
CA THR A 147 -19.33 -43.60 20.17
C THR A 147 -18.55 -42.33 20.51
N GLY A 148 -17.62 -41.92 19.65
CA GLY A 148 -17.01 -40.58 19.70
C GLY A 148 -15.47 -40.56 19.67
N THR A 149 -14.91 -39.78 18.74
CA THR A 149 -13.52 -39.32 18.74
C THR A 149 -13.30 -38.45 19.99
N GLY A 150 -12.77 -39.04 21.06
CA GLY A 150 -12.52 -38.35 22.32
C GLY A 150 -11.09 -37.80 22.36
N MET A 151 -10.95 -36.48 22.50
CA MET A 151 -9.66 -35.81 22.67
C MET A 151 -9.43 -35.53 24.16
N GLY A 152 -8.32 -36.02 24.73
CA GLY A 152 -7.98 -35.82 26.15
C GLY A 152 -7.14 -34.55 26.33
N VAL A 153 -7.61 -33.59 27.12
CA VAL A 153 -6.84 -32.38 27.44
C VAL A 153 -5.94 -32.65 28.64
N HIS A 154 -4.62 -32.55 28.46
CA HIS A 154 -3.62 -32.67 29.53
C HIS A 154 -2.98 -31.31 29.83
N GLU A 155 -2.85 -30.97 31.10
CA GLU A 155 -2.10 -29.79 31.57
C GLU A 155 -0.60 -30.11 31.49
N GLY A 156 0.16 -29.27 30.77
CA GLY A 156 1.59 -29.47 30.55
C GLY A 156 2.04 -29.15 29.12
N LYS A 157 3.36 -29.02 28.91
CA LYS A 157 3.95 -28.87 27.57
C LYS A 157 3.95 -30.23 26.85
N PRO A 158 3.53 -30.32 25.58
CA PRO A 158 3.70 -31.53 24.79
C PRO A 158 5.20 -31.84 24.62
N GLU A 159 5.54 -33.12 24.44
CA GLU A 159 6.89 -33.50 24.03
C GLU A 159 7.25 -32.78 22.72
N GLN A 160 8.34 -32.00 22.72
CA GLN A 160 8.77 -31.27 21.53
C GLN A 160 9.12 -32.26 20.43
N SER A 161 8.36 -32.23 19.34
CA SER A 161 8.60 -33.06 18.16
C SER A 161 9.84 -32.63 17.35
N TRP A 162 10.48 -31.51 17.71
CA TRP A 162 11.59 -30.90 16.98
C TRP A 162 12.76 -30.66 17.92
N LYS A 163 13.96 -31.10 17.53
CA LYS A 163 15.21 -30.79 18.23
C LYS A 163 15.77 -29.50 17.66
N TYR A 164 15.77 -28.43 18.46
CA TYR A 164 16.50 -27.21 18.14
C TYR A 164 18.01 -27.47 18.30
N ARG A 165 18.82 -27.11 17.31
CA ARG A 165 20.27 -26.97 17.53
C ARG A 165 20.53 -25.51 17.86
N GLU A 166 21.18 -25.28 19.00
CA GLU A 166 21.62 -23.95 19.40
C GLU A 166 22.71 -23.52 18.40
N ALA A 167 22.34 -22.60 17.50
CA ALA A 167 23.26 -21.92 16.60
C ALA A 167 23.30 -20.47 17.05
N ASP A 168 24.51 -19.97 17.33
CA ASP A 168 24.79 -18.60 17.73
C ASP A 168 24.05 -17.61 16.80
N ASP A 169 23.01 -16.95 17.33
CA ASP A 169 22.26 -15.82 16.77
C ASP A 169 21.66 -15.94 15.35
N ALA A 170 21.56 -17.15 14.77
CA ALA A 170 20.88 -17.37 13.48
C ALA A 170 19.89 -18.54 13.56
N ILE A 171 18.60 -18.23 13.39
CA ILE A 171 17.58 -19.25 13.12
C ILE A 171 17.72 -19.63 11.65
N GLU A 172 18.29 -20.79 11.36
CA GLU A 172 18.27 -21.35 10.01
C GLU A 172 16.87 -21.98 9.77
N GLU A 173 15.99 -21.19 9.16
CA GLU A 173 14.71 -21.69 8.64
C GLU A 173 15.01 -22.60 7.44
N ASN A 174 14.61 -23.87 7.52
CA ASN A 174 14.77 -24.82 6.43
C ASN A 174 13.68 -24.55 5.38
N ASP A 175 13.88 -23.48 4.61
CA ASP A 175 12.90 -22.90 3.71
C ASP A 175 12.94 -23.59 2.34
N ALA A 176 12.44 -24.84 2.29
CA ALA A 176 12.19 -25.56 1.05
C ALA A 176 10.76 -25.30 0.52
N VAL A 177 10.29 -24.05 0.58
CA VAL A 177 9.02 -23.62 0.00
C VAL A 177 9.28 -22.70 -1.19
N GLN A 178 8.79 -23.12 -2.35
CA GLN A 178 8.90 -22.46 -3.64
C GLN A 178 8.44 -21.00 -3.58
N GLN A 179 9.38 -20.06 -3.67
CA GLN A 179 9.06 -18.63 -3.77
C GLN A 179 8.31 -18.36 -5.08
N PHE A 180 7.11 -17.80 -4.96
CA PHE A 180 6.37 -17.26 -6.09
C PHE A 180 7.18 -16.09 -6.70
N GLY A 181 7.32 -16.13 -8.03
CA GLY A 181 8.21 -15.25 -8.78
C GLY A 181 7.93 -13.77 -8.54
N VAL A 182 9.03 -13.02 -8.39
CA VAL A 182 9.02 -11.56 -8.45
C VAL A 182 8.76 -11.15 -9.89
N GLU A 183 7.55 -10.68 -10.16
CA GLU A 183 7.18 -10.05 -11.42
C GLU A 183 7.91 -8.68 -11.49
N HIS A 184 8.82 -8.52 -12.45
CA HIS A 184 9.37 -7.21 -12.77
C HIS A 184 8.27 -6.35 -13.38
N LEU A 185 7.72 -5.43 -12.59
CA LEU A 185 6.83 -4.39 -13.09
C LEU A 185 7.63 -3.44 -14.00
N PRO A 186 7.21 -3.22 -15.26
CA PRO A 186 7.64 -2.05 -16.01
C PRO A 186 7.06 -0.79 -15.34
N CYS A 187 7.82 0.31 -15.44
CA CYS A 187 7.46 1.63 -14.90
C CYS A 187 6.02 2.05 -15.24
#